data_AF-A0A3M4AHF1-F1
#
_entry.id   AF-A0A3M4AHF1-F1
#
_cell.length_a   1.000
_cell.length_b   1.000
_cell.length_c   1.000
_cell.angle_alpha   90.00
_cell.angle_beta   90.00
_cell.angle_gamma   90.00
#
_symmetry.space_group_name_H-M   'P 1'
#
loop_
_entity.id
_entity.type
_entity.pdbx_description
1 polymer ?
#
loop_
_entity_poly.entity_id
_entity_poly.type
_entity_poly.pdbx_seq_one_letter_code
_entity_poly.pdbx_strand_id
1 'polypeptide(L)'
;MNTRRFARTAGWLALPCLVAAGLLAWYVTREPATPFEKEQAAAFEPAVVSRGEYVARLSDCVACHSLPGKAPFAGGLEMATPLGAIHATNITPDRDTGIGAYTLADFDRAVRHGVAPGGRRLYPAMPYPSYVKLSDDDMRALYAFFMQGVQPAKQPNIPSAIPWPLNLRWPIALWNGVFAPTAPYAAKPDQDALWNRGAYIVQGPGHCGSCHTPRGLAFNEKALDESGTPFLAGALLDGWYAPSLRQDPNTGLGRWSEPQIVQFLKTGRNAHAVVYGSMTEAFNNSTQFMQDDDLAAIARYLKSLPGDPQRDGAPWQYQAVTAGQDTPGAHTYATRCASCHGLDGKGQPEWMPPLAGATSALAKESASAINITLNGSQRVVAAGVPDAYRMPAFREQLSDPEIAQVLTYMRSTWGNNGGAVDAKAVRELRGHTDPASSSPIILHMR
;
A
#
# COMPACT_ATOMS: atom_id res chain seq x y z
N MET A 1 50.84 30.60 -13.52
CA MET A 1 49.42 30.66 -13.95
C MET A 1 48.78 31.91 -13.35
N ASN A 2 48.12 32.72 -14.17
CA ASN A 2 47.75 34.12 -13.89
C ASN A 2 46.57 34.23 -12.90
N THR A 3 46.82 34.67 -11.66
CA THR A 3 45.81 34.90 -10.61
C THR A 3 44.66 35.84 -11.04
N ARG A 4 44.92 36.78 -11.96
CA ARG A 4 43.90 37.67 -12.54
C ARG A 4 42.90 36.98 -13.49
N ARG A 5 43.30 35.91 -14.18
CA ARG A 5 42.38 35.12 -15.03
C ARG A 5 41.46 34.26 -14.17
N PHE A 6 42.01 33.66 -13.11
CA PHE A 6 41.24 32.87 -12.14
C PHE A 6 40.22 33.72 -11.37
N ALA A 7 40.58 34.93 -10.94
CA ALA A 7 39.66 35.86 -10.28
C ALA A 7 38.53 36.34 -11.20
N ARG A 8 38.81 36.56 -12.49
CA ARG A 8 37.77 36.88 -13.48
C ARG A 8 36.84 35.69 -13.70
N THR A 9 37.34 34.49 -13.98
CA THR A 9 36.49 33.30 -14.17
C THR A 9 35.70 32.92 -12.92
N ALA A 10 36.27 33.10 -11.72
CA ALA A 10 35.56 32.90 -10.45
C ALA A 10 34.43 33.91 -10.25
N GLY A 11 34.63 35.18 -10.62
CA GLY A 11 33.57 36.21 -10.60
C GLY A 11 32.44 35.95 -11.59
N TRP A 12 32.76 35.43 -12.79
CA TRP A 12 31.77 35.07 -13.81
C TRP A 12 30.92 33.84 -13.44
N LEU A 13 31.46 32.90 -12.65
CA LEU A 13 30.72 31.74 -12.16
C LEU A 13 29.99 32.00 -10.83
N ALA A 14 30.44 32.97 -10.03
CA ALA A 14 29.81 33.30 -8.76
C ALA A 14 28.36 33.78 -8.92
N LEU A 15 28.08 34.66 -9.90
CA LEU A 15 26.73 35.18 -10.11
C LEU A 15 25.73 34.09 -10.56
N PRO A 16 26.02 33.22 -11.56
CA PRO A 16 25.18 32.07 -11.88
C PRO A 16 24.97 31.11 -10.72
N CYS A 17 26.02 30.81 -9.94
CA CYS A 17 25.90 29.95 -8.77
C CYS A 17 25.01 30.56 -7.68
N LEU A 18 25.10 31.86 -7.42
CA LEU A 18 24.24 32.57 -6.47
C LEU A 18 22.78 32.60 -6.95
N VAL A 19 22.55 32.83 -8.24
CA VAL A 19 21.20 32.77 -8.82
C VAL A 19 20.63 31.36 -8.72
N ALA A 20 21.40 30.34 -9.06
CA ALA A 20 20.98 28.95 -8.95
C ALA A 20 20.70 28.55 -7.49
N ALA A 21 21.54 28.98 -6.54
CA ALA A 21 21.31 28.76 -5.12
C ALA A 21 20.05 29.49 -4.62
N GLY A 22 19.81 30.72 -5.08
CA GLY A 22 18.59 31.49 -4.78
C GLY A 22 17.33 30.82 -5.32
N LEU A 23 17.36 30.34 -6.57
CA LEU A 23 16.25 29.60 -7.19
C LEU A 23 16.00 28.26 -6.49
N LEU A 24 17.06 27.53 -6.13
CA LEU A 24 16.94 26.29 -5.39
C LEU A 24 16.36 26.53 -3.99
N ALA A 25 16.84 27.54 -3.27
CA ALA A 25 16.32 27.92 -1.98
C ALA A 25 14.83 28.28 -2.07
N TRP A 26 14.46 29.13 -3.04
CA TRP A 26 13.05 29.45 -3.31
C TRP A 26 12.22 28.21 -3.62
N TYR A 27 12.69 27.33 -4.50
CA TYR A 27 11.94 26.13 -4.89
C TYR A 27 11.75 25.16 -3.72
N VAL A 28 12.76 25.00 -2.89
CA VAL A 28 12.72 24.11 -1.72
C VAL A 28 11.75 24.65 -0.66
N THR A 29 11.74 25.96 -0.42
CA THR A 29 10.95 26.59 0.65
C THR A 29 9.57 27.04 0.21
N ARG A 30 9.27 27.10 -1.10
CA ARG A 30 7.95 27.51 -1.58
C ARG A 30 6.87 26.52 -1.15
N GLU A 31 5.74 27.08 -0.74
CA GLU A 31 4.51 26.34 -0.55
C GLU A 31 3.78 26.20 -1.91
N PRO A 32 3.28 25.01 -2.26
CA PRO A 32 2.45 24.82 -3.45
C PRO A 32 1.18 25.66 -3.37
N ALA A 33 0.75 26.19 -4.52
CA ALA A 33 -0.53 26.89 -4.61
C ALA A 33 -1.69 25.91 -4.37
N THR A 34 -2.76 26.40 -3.74
CA THR A 34 -3.97 25.64 -3.45
C THR A 34 -5.22 26.47 -3.80
N PRO A 35 -6.33 25.85 -4.25
CA PRO A 35 -7.58 26.58 -4.47
C PRO A 35 -8.19 27.13 -3.16
N PHE A 36 -7.71 26.68 -1.99
CA PHE A 36 -8.32 26.98 -0.69
C PHE A 36 -7.72 28.19 0.05
N GLU A 37 -6.79 28.95 -0.54
CA GLU A 37 -6.08 30.05 0.15
C GLU A 37 -7.01 31.10 0.77
N LYS A 38 -8.17 31.32 0.15
CA LYS A 38 -9.17 32.30 0.59
C LYS A 38 -10.35 31.66 1.31
N GLU A 39 -10.36 30.33 1.44
CA GLU A 39 -11.45 29.61 2.08
C GLU A 39 -11.18 29.53 3.59
N GLN A 40 -11.89 30.34 4.38
CA GLN A 40 -11.98 30.09 5.81
C GLN A 40 -13.04 29.02 6.05
N ALA A 41 -12.63 27.93 6.69
CA ALA A 41 -13.56 26.92 7.15
C ALA A 41 -14.52 27.51 8.18
N ALA A 42 -15.76 27.78 7.77
CA ALA A 42 -16.89 27.93 8.68
C ALA A 42 -17.31 26.56 9.22
N ALA A 43 -18.28 26.52 10.14
CA ALA A 43 -18.83 25.26 10.62
C ALA A 43 -19.28 24.39 9.42
N PHE A 44 -18.89 23.11 9.41
CA PHE A 44 -19.25 22.18 8.35
C PHE A 44 -20.61 21.54 8.61
N GLU A 45 -21.38 21.36 7.54
CA GLU A 45 -22.63 20.60 7.60
C GLU A 45 -22.36 19.14 7.98
N PRO A 46 -23.22 18.48 8.78
CA PRO A 46 -23.03 17.09 9.20
C PRO A 46 -22.82 16.11 8.03
N ALA A 47 -23.45 16.36 6.88
CA ALA A 47 -23.29 15.55 5.67
C ALA A 47 -21.85 15.62 5.11
N VAL A 48 -21.19 16.77 5.20
CA VAL A 48 -19.80 16.96 4.76
C VAL A 48 -18.85 16.22 5.70
N VAL A 49 -19.10 16.28 7.02
CA VAL A 49 -18.34 15.52 8.03
C VAL A 49 -18.47 14.01 7.80
N SER A 50 -19.69 13.51 7.54
CA SER A 50 -19.93 12.09 7.23
C SER A 50 -19.28 11.65 5.93
N ARG A 51 -19.31 12.47 4.88
CA ARG A 51 -18.53 12.22 3.66
C ARG A 51 -17.03 12.16 3.95
N GLY A 52 -16.53 13.06 4.78
CA GLY A 52 -15.12 13.10 5.18
C GLY A 52 -14.68 11.84 5.90
N GLU A 53 -15.51 11.33 6.80
CA GLU A 53 -15.28 10.05 7.44
C GLU A 53 -15.18 8.92 6.42
N TYR A 54 -16.13 8.85 5.47
CA TYR A 54 -16.11 7.85 4.41
C TYR A 54 -14.82 7.94 3.57
N VAL A 55 -14.42 9.14 3.15
CA VAL A 55 -13.18 9.34 2.38
C VAL A 55 -11.94 9.00 3.22
N ALA A 56 -11.95 9.23 4.53
CA ALA A 56 -10.85 8.83 5.42
C ALA A 56 -10.72 7.30 5.53
N ARG A 57 -11.85 6.57 5.53
CA ARG A 57 -11.86 5.09 5.43
C ARG A 57 -11.37 4.64 4.05
N LEU A 58 -11.90 5.22 2.99
CA LEU A 58 -11.53 4.94 1.60
C LEU A 58 -10.02 5.16 1.34
N SER A 59 -9.43 6.14 2.03
CA SER A 59 -8.01 6.50 1.94
C SER A 59 -7.14 5.87 3.02
N ASP A 60 -7.68 4.91 3.77
CA ASP A 60 -6.98 4.14 4.81
C ASP A 60 -6.17 4.98 5.81
N CYS A 61 -6.62 6.20 6.11
CA CYS A 61 -5.89 7.14 6.97
C CYS A 61 -5.67 6.56 8.38
N VAL A 62 -6.62 5.74 8.83
CA VAL A 62 -6.69 5.19 10.17
C VAL A 62 -5.62 4.12 10.41
N ALA A 63 -5.24 3.34 9.39
CA ALA A 63 -4.26 2.26 9.50
C ALA A 63 -2.86 2.81 9.82
N CYS A 64 -2.48 3.94 9.21
CA CYS A 64 -1.19 4.58 9.47
C CYS A 64 -1.21 5.49 10.70
N HIS A 65 -2.29 6.27 10.89
CA HIS A 65 -2.30 7.32 11.89
C HIS A 65 -2.81 6.86 13.27
N SER A 66 -2.85 5.57 13.56
CA SER A 66 -3.38 5.08 14.84
C SER A 66 -2.59 3.89 15.37
N LEU A 67 -2.68 3.65 16.68
CA LEU A 67 -2.07 2.50 17.33
C LEU A 67 -3.08 1.82 18.28
N PRO A 68 -2.99 0.50 18.48
CA PRO A 68 -3.77 -0.21 19.50
C PRO A 68 -3.64 0.43 20.89
N GLY A 69 -4.78 0.63 21.56
CA GLY A 69 -4.82 1.22 22.91
C GLY A 69 -4.49 2.71 22.96
N LYS A 70 -4.33 3.39 21.82
CA LYS A 70 -4.20 4.85 21.71
C LYS A 70 -5.47 5.45 21.11
N ALA A 71 -5.61 6.77 21.24
CA ALA A 71 -6.70 7.48 20.58
C ALA A 71 -6.57 7.31 19.04
N PRO A 72 -7.68 7.12 18.31
CA PRO A 72 -7.65 7.08 16.84
C PRO A 72 -7.00 8.34 16.28
N PHE A 73 -6.25 8.19 15.19
CA PHE A 73 -5.57 9.28 14.48
C PHE A 73 -4.46 10.00 15.26
N ALA A 74 -4.07 9.51 16.44
CA ALA A 74 -3.02 10.11 17.28
C ALA A 74 -1.57 9.82 16.82
N GLY A 75 -1.40 9.10 15.71
CA GLY A 75 -0.10 8.76 15.10
C GLY A 75 0.66 7.67 15.84
N GLY A 76 1.94 7.53 15.48
CA GLY A 76 2.92 6.68 16.16
C GLY A 76 3.26 5.38 15.45
N LEU A 77 2.57 4.99 14.37
CA LEU A 77 2.97 3.80 13.60
C LEU A 77 4.40 3.96 13.09
N GLU A 78 5.25 3.02 13.45
CA GLU A 78 6.63 2.93 12.97
C GLU A 78 6.67 2.22 11.62
N MET A 79 7.28 2.87 10.64
CA MET A 79 7.60 2.28 9.34
C MET A 79 9.12 2.21 9.23
N ALA A 80 9.64 0.99 9.17
CA ALA A 80 11.05 0.76 8.93
C ALA A 80 11.38 1.14 7.48
N THR A 81 12.44 1.92 7.29
CA THR A 81 12.99 2.20 5.94
C THR A 81 14.47 1.86 5.93
N PRO A 82 15.08 1.62 4.74
CA PRO A 82 16.52 1.43 4.63
C PRO A 82 17.36 2.61 5.17
N LEU A 83 16.75 3.79 5.31
CA LEU A 83 17.41 5.02 5.79
C LEU A 83 17.19 5.25 7.29
N GLY A 84 16.40 4.41 7.97
CA GLY A 84 15.96 4.59 9.36
C GLY A 84 14.44 4.62 9.49
N ALA A 85 13.92 4.42 10.70
CA ALA A 85 12.49 4.45 10.95
C ALA A 85 11.88 5.85 10.79
N ILE A 86 10.67 5.88 10.25
CA ILE A 86 9.79 7.04 10.21
C ILE A 86 8.50 6.71 10.96
N HIS A 87 7.87 7.72 11.54
CA HIS A 87 6.66 7.53 12.34
C HIS A 87 5.52 8.37 11.79
N ALA A 88 4.32 7.78 11.72
CA ALA A 88 3.11 8.51 11.37
C ALA A 88 2.80 9.59 12.41
N THR A 89 2.29 10.74 11.97
CA THR A 89 2.02 11.88 12.84
C THR A 89 0.62 11.85 13.45
N ASN A 90 0.42 12.55 14.55
CA ASN A 90 -0.89 12.86 15.10
C ASN A 90 -1.64 13.80 14.14
N ILE A 91 -2.80 13.36 13.63
CA ILE A 91 -3.69 14.13 12.75
C ILE A 91 -5.05 14.40 13.40
N THR A 92 -5.15 14.30 14.72
CA THR A 92 -6.31 14.77 15.47
C THR A 92 -6.39 16.31 15.46
N PRO A 93 -7.55 16.92 15.78
CA PRO A 93 -7.69 18.38 15.83
C PRO A 93 -7.08 19.00 17.10
N ASP A 94 -6.22 18.28 17.82
CA ASP A 94 -5.43 18.87 18.90
C ASP A 94 -4.53 19.98 18.35
N ARG A 95 -4.54 21.15 19.01
CA ARG A 95 -3.81 22.34 18.52
C ARG A 95 -2.31 22.31 18.82
N ASP A 96 -1.89 21.58 19.85
CA ASP A 96 -0.50 21.56 20.32
C ASP A 96 0.33 20.49 19.59
N THR A 97 -0.26 19.32 19.38
CA THR A 97 0.43 18.11 18.92
C THR A 97 -0.14 17.52 17.64
N GLY A 98 -1.38 17.88 17.29
CA GLY A 98 -2.08 17.44 16.09
C GLY A 98 -2.11 18.51 14.99
N ILE A 99 -3.18 18.50 14.19
CA ILE A 99 -3.40 19.41 13.06
C ILE A 99 -4.40 20.53 13.38
N GLY A 100 -4.79 20.74 14.63
CA GLY A 100 -5.84 21.70 15.01
C GLY A 100 -5.55 23.18 14.70
N ALA A 101 -4.32 23.50 14.30
CA ALA A 101 -3.91 24.83 13.83
C ALA A 101 -3.83 24.94 12.28
N TYR A 102 -4.01 23.84 11.55
CA TYR A 102 -3.95 23.83 10.09
C TYR A 102 -5.18 24.54 9.54
N THR A 103 -5.00 25.37 8.52
CA THR A 103 -6.10 25.80 7.66
C THR A 103 -6.46 24.70 6.67
N LEU A 104 -7.59 24.84 5.96
CA LEU A 104 -7.91 23.93 4.84
C LEU A 104 -6.80 23.96 3.77
N ALA A 105 -6.22 25.13 3.49
CA ALA A 105 -5.09 25.29 2.58
C ALA A 105 -3.85 24.52 3.05
N ASP A 106 -3.55 24.56 4.34
CA ASP A 106 -2.43 23.80 4.93
C ASP A 106 -2.67 22.29 4.86
N PHE A 107 -3.89 21.86 5.17
CA PHE A 107 -4.28 20.46 5.10
C PHE A 107 -4.17 19.94 3.66
N ASP A 108 -4.62 20.73 2.69
CA ASP A 108 -4.49 20.42 1.27
C ASP A 108 -3.04 20.27 0.82
N ARG A 109 -2.19 21.24 1.18
CA ARG A 109 -0.74 21.17 0.90
C ARG A 109 -0.10 19.94 1.53
N ALA A 110 -0.49 19.59 2.75
CA ALA A 110 0.05 18.41 3.42
C ALA A 110 -0.38 17.12 2.71
N VAL A 111 -1.67 16.98 2.41
CA VAL A 111 -2.26 15.74 1.89
C VAL A 111 -1.97 15.54 0.40
N ARG A 112 -2.21 16.54 -0.46
CA ARG A 112 -2.03 16.42 -1.92
C ARG A 112 -0.61 16.70 -2.38
N HIS A 113 0.18 17.45 -1.61
CA HIS A 113 1.50 17.92 -2.07
C HIS A 113 2.67 17.54 -1.15
N GLY A 114 2.41 16.92 0.00
CA GLY A 114 3.46 16.52 0.93
C GLY A 114 4.17 17.72 1.56
N VAL A 115 3.48 18.83 1.79
CA VAL A 115 4.04 20.06 2.38
C VAL A 115 3.24 20.48 3.60
N ALA A 116 3.79 20.26 4.78
CA ALA A 116 3.22 20.75 6.03
C ALA A 116 3.49 22.25 6.23
N PRO A 117 2.74 22.94 7.11
CA PRO A 117 2.93 24.36 7.43
C PRO A 117 4.40 24.73 7.69
N GLY A 118 4.81 25.89 7.18
CA GLY A 118 6.20 26.36 7.25
C GLY A 118 7.11 25.70 6.22
N GLY A 119 6.54 25.20 5.11
CA GLY A 119 7.28 24.61 3.99
C GLY A 119 7.95 23.26 4.27
N ARG A 120 7.60 22.57 5.36
CA ARG A 120 8.24 21.30 5.74
C ARG A 120 7.80 20.16 4.83
N ARG A 121 8.73 19.58 4.07
CA ARG A 121 8.45 18.43 3.17
C ARG A 121 8.21 17.14 3.96
N LEU A 122 7.11 16.47 3.64
CA LEU A 122 6.74 15.16 4.15
C LEU A 122 7.43 14.06 3.34
N TYR A 123 7.73 12.92 3.97
CA TYR A 123 8.28 11.79 3.25
C TYR A 123 7.18 11.14 2.39
N PRO A 124 7.51 10.65 1.18
CA PRO A 124 6.56 9.98 0.28
C PRO A 124 6.04 8.62 0.79
N ALA A 125 6.38 8.25 2.03
CA ALA A 125 5.70 7.17 2.74
C ALA A 125 4.22 7.51 3.03
N MET A 126 3.90 8.79 3.24
CA MET A 126 2.53 9.26 3.05
C MET A 126 2.27 9.31 1.54
N PRO A 127 1.26 8.63 0.99
CA PRO A 127 1.07 8.48 -0.45
C PRO A 127 0.45 9.73 -1.09
N TYR A 128 1.00 10.92 -0.78
CA TYR A 128 0.61 12.18 -1.41
C TYR A 128 0.72 12.19 -2.95
N PRO A 129 1.64 11.43 -3.61
CA PRO A 129 1.62 11.32 -5.06
C PRO A 129 0.34 10.68 -5.62
N SER A 130 -0.33 9.83 -4.83
CA SER A 130 -1.66 9.30 -5.15
C SER A 130 -2.74 10.30 -4.71
N TYR A 131 -2.67 10.80 -3.47
CA TYR A 131 -3.68 11.71 -2.92
C TYR A 131 -3.85 13.02 -3.67
N VAL A 132 -2.86 13.45 -4.46
CA VAL A 132 -3.05 14.61 -5.36
C VAL A 132 -4.27 14.48 -6.26
N LYS A 133 -4.70 13.23 -6.56
CA LYS A 133 -5.89 12.93 -7.35
C LYS A 133 -7.21 13.25 -6.64
N LEU A 134 -7.23 13.42 -5.32
CA LEU A 134 -8.42 13.76 -4.54
C LEU A 134 -9.08 15.03 -5.08
N SER A 135 -10.40 14.98 -5.22
CA SER A 135 -11.21 16.13 -5.61
C SER A 135 -11.22 17.20 -4.51
N ASP A 136 -11.49 18.45 -4.88
CA ASP A 136 -11.58 19.54 -3.92
C ASP A 136 -12.69 19.30 -2.88
N ASP A 137 -13.80 18.67 -3.29
CA ASP A 137 -14.91 18.34 -2.39
C ASP A 137 -14.53 17.27 -1.37
N ASP A 138 -13.78 16.25 -1.79
CA ASP A 138 -13.27 15.22 -0.87
C ASP A 138 -12.19 15.78 0.06
N MET A 139 -11.38 16.74 -0.42
CA MET A 139 -10.43 17.45 0.43
C MET A 139 -11.11 18.29 1.51
N ARG A 140 -12.17 19.04 1.16
CA ARG A 140 -13.00 19.76 2.14
C ARG A 140 -13.65 18.81 3.14
N ALA A 141 -14.22 17.71 2.64
CA ALA A 141 -14.88 16.71 3.49
C ALA A 141 -13.90 16.08 4.47
N LEU A 142 -12.72 15.63 4.01
CA LEU A 142 -11.67 15.09 4.88
C LEU A 142 -11.28 16.08 5.97
N TYR A 143 -11.02 17.33 5.61
CA TYR A 143 -10.68 18.37 6.58
C TYR A 143 -11.81 18.59 7.59
N ALA A 144 -13.07 18.64 7.14
CA ALA A 144 -14.24 18.75 8.02
C ALA A 144 -14.31 17.59 9.03
N PHE A 145 -14.08 16.36 8.56
CA PHE A 145 -14.05 15.18 9.43
C PHE A 145 -12.94 15.25 10.47
N PHE A 146 -11.71 15.59 10.09
CA PHE A 146 -10.63 15.68 11.07
C PHE A 146 -10.83 16.84 12.06
N MET A 147 -11.44 17.95 11.64
CA MET A 147 -11.66 19.11 12.52
C MET A 147 -12.88 18.97 13.44
N GLN A 148 -13.91 18.22 13.04
CA GLN A 148 -15.19 18.15 13.79
C GLN A 148 -15.63 16.72 14.14
N GLY A 149 -15.27 15.73 13.34
CA GLY A 149 -15.63 14.33 13.54
C GLY A 149 -14.69 13.59 14.51
N VAL A 150 -13.39 13.93 14.50
CA VAL A 150 -12.35 13.30 15.32
C VAL A 150 -12.20 14.00 16.68
N GLN A 151 -12.03 13.21 17.75
CA GLN A 151 -11.76 13.75 19.08
C GLN A 151 -10.30 14.24 19.19
N PRO A 152 -10.03 15.42 19.75
CA PRO A 152 -8.67 15.88 20.01
C PRO A 152 -7.91 14.90 20.91
N ALA A 153 -6.67 14.56 20.55
CA ALA A 153 -5.79 13.77 21.39
C ALA A 153 -4.42 14.44 21.51
N LYS A 154 -4.03 14.79 22.74
CA LYS A 154 -2.72 15.38 23.01
C LYS A 154 -1.65 14.29 23.07
N GLN A 155 -1.04 14.02 21.92
CA GLN A 155 -0.03 12.97 21.73
C GLN A 155 1.12 13.54 20.89
N PRO A 156 2.30 13.81 21.49
CA PRO A 156 3.46 14.30 20.75
C PRO A 156 3.90 13.33 19.65
N ASN A 157 4.30 13.90 18.51
CA ASN A 157 4.87 13.15 17.39
C ASN A 157 6.23 12.56 17.74
N ILE A 158 6.46 11.32 17.32
CA ILE A 158 7.78 10.67 17.41
C ILE A 158 8.65 11.20 16.26
N PRO A 159 9.86 11.74 16.53
CA PRO A 159 10.74 12.20 15.48
C PRO A 159 11.28 11.02 14.66
N SER A 160 11.57 11.24 13.37
CA SER A 160 12.22 10.21 12.55
C SER A 160 13.60 9.85 13.10
N ALA A 161 13.90 8.56 13.06
CA ALA A 161 15.20 7.98 13.38
C ALA A 161 16.20 8.00 12.20
N ILE A 162 15.88 8.70 11.10
CA ILE A 162 16.82 8.87 9.98
C ILE A 162 17.99 9.75 10.48
N PRO A 163 19.26 9.29 10.36
CA PRO A 163 20.40 10.03 10.86
C PRO A 163 20.69 11.26 10.00
N TRP A 164 21.31 12.27 10.60
CA TRP A 164 21.89 13.37 9.85
C TRP A 164 23.06 12.86 8.97
N PRO A 165 23.22 13.33 7.70
CA PRO A 165 22.45 14.37 7.01
C PRO A 165 21.26 13.86 6.18
N LEU A 166 20.94 12.56 6.23
CA LEU A 166 19.86 11.96 5.43
C LEU A 166 18.47 12.44 5.86
N ASN A 167 18.34 13.01 7.05
CA ASN A 167 17.10 13.59 7.55
C ASN A 167 16.76 14.98 6.97
N LEU A 168 17.66 15.58 6.17
CA LEU A 168 17.40 16.86 5.50
C LEU A 168 16.18 16.72 4.57
N ARG A 169 15.19 17.60 4.72
CA ARG A 169 13.92 17.53 3.98
C ARG A 169 13.94 18.23 2.63
N TRP A 170 14.93 19.08 2.35
CA TRP A 170 14.99 19.81 1.09
C TRP A 170 15.15 18.95 -0.17
N PRO A 171 15.88 17.81 -0.17
CA PRO A 171 15.98 16.97 -1.37
C PRO A 171 14.63 16.38 -1.79
N ILE A 172 13.70 16.21 -0.85
CA ILE A 172 12.34 15.75 -1.15
C ILE A 172 11.61 16.76 -2.03
N ALA A 173 11.86 18.07 -1.90
CA ALA A 173 11.27 19.04 -2.81
C ALA A 173 11.66 18.76 -4.28
N LEU A 174 12.92 18.41 -4.52
CA LEU A 174 13.40 18.03 -5.86
C LEU A 174 12.81 16.71 -6.31
N TRP A 175 12.71 15.73 -5.41
CA TRP A 175 12.04 14.46 -5.69
C TRP A 175 10.58 14.68 -6.13
N ASN A 176 9.83 15.55 -5.43
CA ASN A 176 8.45 15.89 -5.79
C ASN A 176 8.39 16.52 -7.19
N GLY A 177 9.33 17.39 -7.53
CA GLY A 177 9.41 18.01 -8.85
C GLY A 177 9.60 17.03 -10.02
N VAL A 178 10.17 15.86 -9.75
CA VAL A 178 10.44 14.83 -10.77
C VAL A 178 9.35 13.75 -10.77
N PHE A 179 8.85 13.34 -9.60
CA PHE A 179 8.06 12.12 -9.45
C PHE A 179 6.62 12.33 -8.96
N ALA A 180 6.28 13.48 -8.37
CA ALA A 180 4.94 13.72 -7.83
C ALA A 180 4.07 14.48 -8.85
N PRO A 181 2.88 13.98 -9.21
CA PRO A 181 1.94 14.73 -10.01
C PRO A 181 1.39 15.92 -9.22
N THR A 182 0.83 16.89 -9.94
CA THR A 182 0.33 18.15 -9.36
C THR A 182 -1.15 18.39 -9.58
N ALA A 183 -1.82 17.51 -10.33
CA ALA A 183 -3.21 17.70 -10.75
C ALA A 183 -4.15 16.68 -10.12
N PRO A 184 -5.36 17.12 -9.71
CA PRO A 184 -6.46 16.23 -9.37
C PRO A 184 -6.82 15.25 -10.49
N TYR A 185 -7.59 14.22 -10.15
CA TYR A 185 -8.11 13.32 -11.16
C TYR A 185 -9.05 14.08 -12.10
N ALA A 186 -8.84 13.88 -13.40
CA ALA A 186 -9.72 14.37 -14.45
C ALA A 186 -10.39 13.18 -15.12
N ALA A 187 -11.72 13.19 -15.18
CA ALA A 187 -12.48 12.14 -15.84
C ALA A 187 -12.11 12.05 -17.32
N LYS A 188 -11.93 10.83 -17.80
CA LYS A 188 -11.63 10.53 -19.20
C LYS A 188 -12.93 10.45 -20.00
N PRO A 189 -13.08 11.24 -21.08
CA PRO A 189 -14.33 11.37 -21.82
C PRO A 189 -14.68 10.11 -22.64
N ASP A 190 -13.70 9.26 -22.95
CA ASP A 190 -13.85 7.99 -23.64
C ASP A 190 -14.25 6.83 -22.71
N GLN A 191 -14.37 7.10 -21.40
CA GLN A 191 -14.67 6.09 -20.38
C GLN A 191 -16.01 6.37 -19.72
N ASP A 192 -16.70 5.31 -19.31
CA ASP A 192 -17.96 5.43 -18.59
C ASP A 192 -17.77 5.97 -17.14
N ALA A 193 -18.87 6.40 -16.51
CA ALA A 193 -18.81 7.00 -15.18
C ALA A 193 -18.32 6.03 -14.10
N LEU A 194 -18.65 4.74 -14.22
CA LEU A 194 -18.26 3.70 -13.27
C LEU A 194 -16.76 3.44 -13.34
N TRP A 195 -16.21 3.37 -14.55
CA TRP A 195 -14.78 3.27 -14.80
C TRP A 195 -14.04 4.49 -14.26
N ASN A 196 -14.53 5.70 -14.51
CA ASN A 196 -13.90 6.94 -14.02
C ASN A 196 -13.90 7.00 -12.49
N ARG A 197 -14.98 6.53 -11.84
CA ARG A 197 -15.02 6.42 -10.38
C ARG A 197 -14.00 5.40 -9.85
N GLY A 198 -13.86 4.25 -10.52
CA GLY A 198 -12.87 3.24 -10.16
C GLY A 198 -11.43 3.75 -10.33
N ALA A 199 -11.15 4.40 -11.45
CA ALA A 199 -9.87 5.04 -11.73
C ALA A 199 -9.53 6.11 -10.68
N TYR A 200 -10.50 6.96 -10.33
CA TYR A 200 -10.36 7.93 -9.25
C TYR A 200 -9.92 7.25 -7.96
N ILE A 201 -10.66 6.22 -7.50
CA ILE A 201 -10.36 5.55 -6.24
C ILE A 201 -9.01 4.85 -6.27
N VAL A 202 -8.75 4.06 -7.31
CA VAL A 202 -7.55 3.21 -7.39
C VAL A 202 -6.26 4.04 -7.57
N GLN A 203 -6.30 5.11 -8.35
CA GLN A 203 -5.15 6.01 -8.56
C GLN A 203 -4.99 7.04 -7.42
N GLY A 204 -6.08 7.35 -6.71
CA GLY A 204 -6.17 8.43 -5.73
C GLY A 204 -6.31 7.92 -4.30
N PRO A 205 -7.49 8.09 -3.65
CA PRO A 205 -7.68 7.77 -2.24
C PRO A 205 -7.29 6.34 -1.88
N GLY A 206 -7.69 5.34 -2.65
CA GLY A 206 -7.35 3.94 -2.37
C GLY A 206 -5.89 3.58 -2.61
N HIS A 207 -5.10 4.48 -3.22
CA HIS A 207 -3.65 4.43 -3.39
C HIS A 207 -3.10 3.03 -3.75
N CYS A 208 -3.80 2.26 -4.58
CA CYS A 208 -3.51 0.83 -4.76
C CYS A 208 -2.11 0.63 -5.38
N GLY A 209 -1.66 1.61 -6.17
CA GLY A 209 -0.30 1.68 -6.71
C GLY A 209 0.79 1.69 -5.66
N SER A 210 0.50 2.15 -4.43
CA SER A 210 1.49 2.25 -3.37
C SER A 210 2.05 0.88 -2.97
N CYS A 211 1.25 -0.18 -3.11
CA CYS A 211 1.67 -1.56 -2.86
C CYS A 211 1.84 -2.35 -4.17
N HIS A 212 0.99 -2.11 -5.17
CA HIS A 212 0.90 -2.97 -6.36
C HIS A 212 1.68 -2.44 -7.57
N THR A 213 2.37 -1.32 -7.49
CA THR A 213 3.24 -0.82 -8.56
C THR A 213 4.72 -0.94 -8.17
N PRO A 214 5.59 -1.49 -9.04
CA PRO A 214 7.01 -1.61 -8.73
C PRO A 214 7.66 -0.24 -8.54
N ARG A 215 8.65 -0.21 -7.64
CA ARG A 215 9.41 1.00 -7.31
C ARG A 215 10.63 1.19 -8.21
N GLY A 216 10.97 2.44 -8.48
CA GLY A 216 12.19 2.86 -9.17
C GLY A 216 13.39 2.98 -8.24
N LEU A 217 14.55 3.34 -8.78
CA LEU A 217 15.78 3.54 -8.01
C LEU A 217 15.67 4.63 -6.94
N ALA A 218 14.80 5.62 -7.14
CA ALA A 218 14.52 6.69 -6.20
C ALA A 218 13.35 6.36 -5.25
N PHE A 219 12.98 5.07 -5.14
CA PHE A 219 11.81 4.59 -4.39
C PHE A 219 10.46 5.18 -4.83
N ASN A 220 10.39 5.80 -6.01
CA ASN A 220 9.15 6.29 -6.60
C ASN A 220 8.33 5.15 -7.21
N GLU A 221 7.02 5.30 -7.24
CA GLU A 221 6.16 4.49 -8.12
C GLU A 221 6.61 4.66 -9.58
N LYS A 222 6.84 3.56 -10.29
CA LYS A 222 7.25 3.63 -11.71
C LYS A 222 6.12 4.11 -12.64
N ALA A 223 4.88 4.08 -12.18
CA ALA A 223 3.71 4.61 -12.85
C ALA A 223 2.62 4.93 -11.82
N LEU A 224 1.79 5.94 -12.10
CA LEU A 224 0.74 6.41 -11.18
C LEU A 224 -0.66 6.27 -11.75
N ASP A 225 -0.78 5.88 -13.01
CA ASP A 225 -2.03 5.64 -13.70
C ASP A 225 -1.86 4.58 -14.81
N GLU A 226 -2.97 4.22 -15.45
CA GLU A 226 -3.06 3.18 -16.47
C GLU A 226 -2.29 3.47 -17.77
N SER A 227 -1.78 4.69 -17.97
CA SER A 227 -0.94 5.01 -19.12
C SER A 227 0.45 4.35 -19.05
N GLY A 228 0.90 4.04 -17.83
CA GLY A 228 2.20 3.40 -17.60
C GLY A 228 2.10 1.88 -17.52
N THR A 229 2.88 1.17 -18.34
CA THR A 229 2.93 -0.30 -18.29
C THR A 229 3.32 -0.91 -16.93
N PRO A 230 4.07 -0.25 -16.03
CA PRO A 230 4.32 -0.80 -14.69
C PRO A 230 3.15 -0.63 -13.71
N PHE A 231 2.14 0.19 -14.01
CA PHE A 231 1.07 0.51 -13.06
C PHE A 231 0.29 -0.74 -12.65
N LEU A 232 0.19 -0.98 -11.34
CA LEU A 232 -0.47 -2.14 -10.74
C LEU A 232 0.02 -3.50 -11.25
N ALA A 233 1.24 -3.57 -11.75
CA ALA A 233 1.81 -4.78 -12.32
C ALA A 233 2.34 -5.75 -11.23
N GLY A 234 2.21 -5.43 -9.95
CA GLY A 234 2.75 -6.20 -8.83
C GLY A 234 4.14 -5.74 -8.43
N ALA A 235 4.45 -5.87 -7.15
CA ALA A 235 5.70 -5.40 -6.56
C ALA A 235 6.07 -6.19 -5.31
N LEU A 236 7.37 -6.23 -5.02
CA LEU A 236 7.87 -6.66 -3.72
C LEU A 236 7.89 -5.46 -2.76
N LEU A 237 7.25 -5.60 -1.59
CA LEU A 237 7.21 -4.60 -0.54
C LEU A 237 7.30 -5.30 0.82
N ASP A 238 8.26 -4.91 1.66
CA ASP A 238 8.40 -5.37 3.06
C ASP A 238 8.32 -6.89 3.27
N GLY A 239 9.02 -7.66 2.43
CA GLY A 239 9.03 -9.13 2.52
C GLY A 239 7.72 -9.79 2.06
N TRP A 240 6.84 -9.03 1.42
CA TRP A 240 5.64 -9.51 0.73
C TRP A 240 5.73 -9.20 -0.75
N TYR A 241 5.19 -10.09 -1.57
CA TYR A 241 4.86 -9.80 -2.95
C TYR A 241 3.38 -9.41 -3.04
N ALA A 242 3.14 -8.14 -3.37
CA ALA A 242 1.84 -7.61 -3.75
C ALA A 242 1.56 -8.03 -5.20
N PRO A 243 0.52 -8.87 -5.46
CA PRO A 243 0.20 -9.37 -6.78
C PRO A 243 -0.04 -8.29 -7.84
N SER A 244 -0.01 -8.67 -9.12
CA SER A 244 -0.56 -7.78 -10.15
C SER A 244 -2.06 -7.60 -9.94
N LEU A 245 -2.60 -6.40 -10.16
CA LEU A 245 -4.05 -6.16 -10.17
C LEU A 245 -4.62 -6.08 -11.60
N ARG A 246 -3.84 -6.50 -12.59
CA ARG A 246 -4.21 -6.43 -14.02
C ARG A 246 -4.77 -7.77 -14.50
N GLN A 247 -5.15 -7.86 -15.78
CA GLN A 247 -5.61 -9.09 -16.43
C GLN A 247 -4.54 -10.19 -16.61
N ASP A 248 -3.52 -10.25 -15.74
CA ASP A 248 -2.56 -11.34 -15.72
C ASP A 248 -3.25 -12.62 -15.21
N PRO A 249 -3.33 -13.70 -16.01
CA PRO A 249 -4.06 -14.91 -15.63
C PRO A 249 -3.44 -15.70 -14.49
N ASN A 250 -2.14 -15.57 -14.21
CA ASN A 250 -1.43 -16.34 -13.19
C ASN A 250 -1.14 -15.52 -11.94
N THR A 251 -0.59 -14.32 -12.12
CA THR A 251 -0.16 -13.46 -11.02
C THR A 251 -1.10 -12.29 -10.72
N GLY A 252 -2.21 -12.16 -11.46
CA GLY A 252 -3.19 -11.10 -11.23
C GLY A 252 -4.65 -11.54 -11.34
N LEU A 253 -5.51 -10.60 -11.75
CA LEU A 253 -6.98 -10.72 -11.73
C LEU A 253 -7.56 -11.29 -13.04
N GLY A 254 -6.73 -11.83 -13.94
CA GLY A 254 -7.16 -12.34 -15.23
C GLY A 254 -8.22 -13.44 -15.13
N ARG A 255 -8.15 -14.28 -14.09
CA ARG A 255 -9.12 -15.37 -13.82
C ARG A 255 -10.29 -14.98 -12.91
N TRP A 256 -10.32 -13.74 -12.44
CA TRP A 256 -11.33 -13.24 -11.52
C TRP A 256 -12.42 -12.52 -12.32
N SER A 257 -13.68 -12.71 -11.94
CA SER A 257 -14.79 -11.87 -12.43
C SER A 257 -14.90 -10.58 -11.62
N GLU A 258 -15.58 -9.55 -12.15
CA GLU A 258 -15.87 -8.32 -11.39
C GLU A 258 -16.57 -8.62 -10.05
N PRO A 259 -17.62 -9.46 -9.98
CA PRO A 259 -18.24 -9.84 -8.70
C PRO A 259 -17.27 -10.50 -7.71
N GLN A 260 -16.31 -11.30 -8.18
CA GLN A 260 -15.30 -11.92 -7.32
C GLN A 260 -14.32 -10.90 -6.74
N ILE A 261 -13.99 -9.84 -7.49
CA ILE A 261 -13.18 -8.72 -6.99
C ILE A 261 -13.96 -7.95 -5.94
N VAL A 262 -15.22 -7.60 -6.21
CA VAL A 262 -16.12 -6.94 -5.26
C VAL A 262 -16.21 -7.74 -3.96
N GLN A 263 -16.46 -9.04 -4.06
CA GLN A 263 -16.56 -9.93 -2.91
C GLN A 263 -15.29 -9.95 -2.07
N PHE A 264 -14.12 -10.04 -2.72
CA PHE A 264 -12.83 -10.05 -2.03
C PHE A 264 -12.58 -8.75 -1.27
N LEU A 265 -12.83 -7.59 -1.89
CA LEU A 265 -12.67 -6.29 -1.25
C LEU A 265 -13.68 -6.08 -0.11
N LYS A 266 -14.89 -6.63 -0.23
CA LYS A 266 -15.97 -6.49 0.76
C LYS A 266 -15.82 -7.43 1.96
N THR A 267 -15.32 -8.64 1.76
CA THR A 267 -15.34 -9.72 2.77
C THR A 267 -13.96 -10.27 3.14
N GLY A 268 -12.92 -9.81 2.44
CA GLY A 268 -11.54 -10.24 2.64
C GLY A 268 -11.26 -11.61 2.04
N ARG A 269 -12.21 -12.21 1.34
CA ARG A 269 -12.08 -13.55 0.74
C ARG A 269 -12.98 -13.75 -0.46
N ASN A 270 -12.63 -14.72 -1.29
CA ASN A 270 -13.50 -15.27 -2.32
C ASN A 270 -13.06 -16.71 -2.67
N ALA A 271 -13.58 -17.24 -3.79
CA ALA A 271 -13.20 -18.55 -4.31
C ALA A 271 -11.69 -18.73 -4.63
N HIS A 272 -10.95 -17.64 -4.83
CA HIS A 272 -9.54 -17.67 -5.28
C HIS A 272 -8.55 -17.39 -4.16
N ALA A 273 -8.89 -16.54 -3.18
CA ALA A 273 -7.94 -16.09 -2.16
C ALA A 273 -8.64 -15.57 -0.89
N VAL A 274 -7.85 -15.49 0.18
CA VAL A 274 -8.13 -14.74 1.42
C VAL A 274 -7.06 -13.66 1.53
N VAL A 275 -7.41 -12.47 2.03
CA VAL A 275 -6.44 -11.38 2.29
C VAL A 275 -5.33 -11.87 3.23
N TYR A 276 -4.10 -11.44 2.96
CA TYR A 276 -2.94 -11.79 3.76
C TYR A 276 -1.89 -10.66 3.70
N GLY A 277 -0.92 -10.69 4.62
CA GLY A 277 0.08 -9.64 4.74
C GLY A 277 -0.56 -8.27 4.98
N SER A 278 0.08 -7.20 4.52
CA SER A 278 -0.41 -5.82 4.67
C SER A 278 -1.80 -5.58 4.06
N MET A 279 -2.24 -6.38 3.08
CA MET A 279 -3.60 -6.29 2.54
C MET A 279 -4.68 -6.62 3.59
N THR A 280 -4.34 -7.39 4.63
CA THR A 280 -5.26 -7.67 5.74
C THR A 280 -5.60 -6.39 6.51
N GLU A 281 -4.62 -5.49 6.69
CA GLU A 281 -4.83 -4.22 7.39
C GLU A 281 -5.67 -3.26 6.54
N ALA A 282 -5.37 -3.16 5.24
CA ALA A 282 -6.17 -2.41 4.28
C ALA A 282 -7.62 -2.91 4.23
N PHE A 283 -7.83 -4.23 4.28
CA PHE A 283 -9.18 -4.79 4.37
C PHE A 283 -9.86 -4.45 5.71
N ASN A 284 -9.15 -4.69 6.81
CA ASN A 284 -9.67 -4.51 8.17
C ASN A 284 -10.07 -3.06 8.48
N ASN A 285 -9.42 -2.08 7.84
CA ASN A 285 -9.58 -0.66 8.15
C ASN A 285 -10.14 0.20 6.99
N SER A 286 -10.17 -0.31 5.76
CA SER A 286 -10.61 0.43 4.58
C SER A 286 -11.65 -0.30 3.73
N THR A 287 -11.25 -1.33 2.97
CA THR A 287 -12.08 -1.82 1.84
C THR A 287 -13.42 -2.40 2.25
N GLN A 288 -13.53 -3.01 3.43
CA GLN A 288 -14.81 -3.55 3.91
C GLN A 288 -15.87 -2.49 4.21
N PHE A 289 -15.46 -1.23 4.38
CA PHE A 289 -16.35 -0.09 4.67
C PHE A 289 -16.71 0.72 3.42
N MET A 290 -16.18 0.33 2.26
CA MET A 290 -16.51 0.99 1.00
C MET A 290 -17.95 0.69 0.58
N GLN A 291 -18.59 1.64 -0.08
CA GLN A 291 -19.93 1.46 -0.64
C GLN A 291 -19.89 0.46 -1.81
N ASP A 292 -20.98 -0.27 -2.03
CA ASP A 292 -21.06 -1.30 -3.07
C ASP A 292 -20.80 -0.74 -4.47
N ASP A 293 -21.27 0.48 -4.76
CA ASP A 293 -21.01 1.17 -6.04
C ASP A 293 -19.52 1.50 -6.24
N ASP A 294 -18.81 1.86 -5.17
CA ASP A 294 -17.38 2.13 -5.20
C ASP A 294 -16.57 0.83 -5.38
N LEU A 295 -16.99 -0.25 -4.74
CA LEU A 295 -16.40 -1.57 -4.94
C LEU A 295 -16.60 -2.06 -6.38
N ALA A 296 -17.79 -1.87 -6.95
CA ALA A 296 -18.09 -2.17 -8.35
C ALA A 296 -17.26 -1.31 -9.30
N ALA A 297 -17.08 -0.03 -8.99
CA ALA A 297 -16.25 0.89 -9.75
C ALA A 297 -14.77 0.44 -9.78
N ILE A 298 -14.22 0.09 -8.61
CA ILE A 298 -12.86 -0.46 -8.49
C ILE A 298 -12.74 -1.74 -9.34
N ALA A 299 -13.68 -2.67 -9.22
CA ALA A 299 -13.66 -3.92 -9.98
C ALA A 299 -13.69 -3.66 -11.50
N ARG A 300 -14.57 -2.78 -11.97
CA ARG A 300 -14.68 -2.35 -13.38
C ARG A 300 -13.38 -1.77 -13.90
N TYR A 301 -12.76 -0.87 -13.13
CA TYR A 301 -11.49 -0.26 -13.51
C TYR A 301 -10.35 -1.26 -13.54
N LEU A 302 -10.15 -2.06 -12.48
CA LEU A 302 -9.11 -3.08 -12.44
C LEU A 302 -9.27 -4.12 -13.56
N LYS A 303 -10.51 -4.52 -13.88
CA LYS A 303 -10.76 -5.45 -14.98
C LYS A 303 -10.46 -4.86 -16.36
N SER A 304 -10.40 -3.53 -16.50
CA SER A 304 -10.02 -2.89 -17.76
C SER A 304 -8.50 -2.91 -18.04
N LEU A 305 -7.67 -3.12 -17.02
CA LEU A 305 -6.22 -3.02 -17.14
C LEU A 305 -5.64 -4.25 -17.86
N PRO A 306 -5.01 -4.11 -19.04
CA PRO A 306 -4.51 -5.26 -19.79
C PRO A 306 -3.41 -5.96 -19.01
N GLY A 307 -3.33 -7.30 -19.06
CA GLY A 307 -2.21 -8.06 -18.49
C GLY A 307 -0.96 -8.00 -19.37
N ASP A 308 0.10 -8.68 -18.96
CA ASP A 308 1.33 -8.83 -19.75
C ASP A 308 1.63 -10.32 -20.00
N PRO A 309 1.21 -10.89 -21.15
CA PRO A 309 1.45 -12.29 -21.48
C PRO A 309 2.93 -12.66 -21.59
N GLN A 310 3.83 -11.72 -21.91
CA GLN A 310 5.26 -12.01 -22.01
C GLN A 310 5.87 -12.26 -20.62
N ARG A 311 5.36 -11.54 -19.63
CA ARG A 311 5.80 -11.69 -18.24
C ARG A 311 5.10 -12.83 -17.53
N ASP A 312 3.77 -12.94 -17.70
CA ASP A 312 2.92 -13.84 -16.91
C ASP A 312 2.79 -15.25 -17.53
N GLY A 313 3.05 -15.38 -18.83
CA GLY A 313 3.05 -16.66 -19.54
C GLY A 313 1.65 -17.18 -19.88
N ALA A 314 1.57 -18.48 -20.19
CA ALA A 314 0.31 -19.13 -20.53
C ALA A 314 -0.59 -19.26 -19.28
N PRO A 315 -1.92 -19.13 -19.41
CA PRO A 315 -2.84 -19.33 -18.29
C PRO A 315 -2.67 -20.70 -17.64
N TRP A 316 -2.53 -20.70 -16.32
CA TRP A 316 -2.47 -21.90 -15.50
C TRP A 316 -3.64 -22.83 -15.76
N GLN A 317 -3.36 -24.13 -15.72
CA GLN A 317 -4.33 -25.20 -15.82
C GLN A 317 -4.04 -26.20 -14.70
N TYR A 318 -5.10 -26.67 -14.06
CA TYR A 318 -4.99 -27.67 -13.00
C TYR A 318 -4.44 -28.98 -13.56
N GLN A 319 -3.49 -29.59 -12.84
CA GLN A 319 -2.94 -30.90 -13.16
C GLN A 319 -3.09 -31.82 -11.94
N ALA A 320 -3.79 -32.95 -12.10
CA ALA A 320 -3.90 -33.91 -11.01
C ALA A 320 -2.54 -34.56 -10.72
N VAL A 321 -2.23 -34.75 -9.44
CA VAL A 321 -1.00 -35.42 -9.01
C VAL A 321 -1.27 -36.92 -8.93
N THR A 322 -0.40 -37.73 -9.52
CA THR A 322 -0.43 -39.19 -9.35
C THR A 322 0.13 -39.57 -7.98
N ALA A 323 -0.61 -40.39 -7.24
CA ALA A 323 -0.15 -40.92 -5.94
C ALA A 323 1.12 -41.76 -6.11
N GLY A 324 2.11 -41.57 -5.22
CA GLY A 324 3.33 -42.39 -5.16
C GLY A 324 4.63 -41.73 -5.65
N GLN A 325 4.61 -40.46 -6.07
CA GLN A 325 5.87 -39.73 -6.30
C GLN A 325 6.47 -39.24 -4.98
N ASP A 326 7.62 -39.80 -4.60
CA ASP A 326 8.41 -39.34 -3.45
C ASP A 326 9.12 -38.03 -3.79
N THR A 327 8.38 -36.93 -3.70
CA THR A 327 8.90 -35.58 -3.94
C THR A 327 9.25 -34.93 -2.61
N PRO A 328 10.47 -34.37 -2.43
CA PRO A 328 10.84 -33.64 -1.23
C PRO A 328 9.78 -32.59 -0.87
N GLY A 329 9.34 -32.58 0.40
CA GLY A 329 8.27 -31.71 0.89
C GLY A 329 6.85 -32.28 0.81
N ALA A 330 6.59 -33.33 0.02
CA ALA A 330 5.26 -33.93 -0.11
C ALA A 330 4.75 -34.54 1.21
N HIS A 331 5.62 -35.24 1.95
CA HIS A 331 5.27 -35.78 3.27
C HIS A 331 4.94 -34.68 4.28
N THR A 332 5.74 -33.61 4.32
CA THR A 332 5.47 -32.43 5.16
C THR A 332 4.14 -31.79 4.78
N TYR A 333 3.85 -31.64 3.48
CA TYR A 333 2.57 -31.11 3.01
C TYR A 333 1.39 -31.98 3.48
N ALA A 334 1.46 -33.29 3.25
CA ALA A 334 0.40 -34.23 3.60
C ALA A 334 0.09 -34.23 5.11
N THR A 335 1.12 -34.08 5.95
CA THR A 335 0.99 -34.16 7.42
C THR A 335 0.69 -32.82 8.09
N ARG A 336 1.06 -31.69 7.48
CA ARG A 336 0.95 -30.36 8.11
C ARG A 336 0.00 -29.39 7.41
N CYS A 337 -0.26 -29.56 6.12
CA CYS A 337 -0.97 -28.58 5.29
C CYS A 337 -2.27 -29.13 4.70
N ALA A 338 -2.29 -30.40 4.30
CA ALA A 338 -3.38 -31.00 3.53
C ALA A 338 -4.71 -31.10 4.28
N SER A 339 -4.70 -31.07 5.63
CA SER A 339 -5.93 -31.05 6.43
C SER A 339 -6.77 -29.79 6.18
N CYS A 340 -6.14 -28.67 5.83
CA CYS A 340 -6.81 -27.41 5.49
C CYS A 340 -6.87 -27.19 3.98
N HIS A 341 -5.77 -27.44 3.27
CA HIS A 341 -5.65 -27.10 1.84
C HIS A 341 -6.01 -28.26 0.89
N GLY A 342 -6.36 -29.43 1.42
CA GLY A 342 -6.65 -30.64 0.64
C GLY A 342 -5.39 -31.29 0.08
N LEU A 343 -5.44 -32.60 -0.19
CA LEU A 343 -4.36 -33.28 -0.92
C LEU A 343 -4.26 -32.84 -2.39
N ASP A 344 -5.37 -32.33 -2.93
CA ASP A 344 -5.48 -31.84 -4.29
C ASP A 344 -5.18 -30.33 -4.41
N GLY A 345 -4.80 -29.68 -3.31
CA GLY A 345 -4.42 -28.27 -3.25
C GLY A 345 -5.57 -27.29 -3.48
N LYS A 346 -6.83 -27.75 -3.57
CA LYS A 346 -7.97 -26.88 -3.89
C LYS A 346 -8.52 -26.13 -2.68
N GLY A 347 -8.12 -26.51 -1.47
CA GLY A 347 -8.64 -25.94 -0.24
C GLY A 347 -10.14 -26.18 -0.07
N GLN A 348 -10.75 -25.33 0.75
CA GLN A 348 -12.18 -25.26 0.99
C GLN A 348 -12.59 -23.78 0.91
N PRO A 349 -12.71 -23.23 -0.31
CA PRO A 349 -13.12 -21.85 -0.46
C PRO A 349 -14.49 -21.61 0.20
N GLU A 350 -14.70 -20.52 0.90
CA GLU A 350 -13.87 -19.30 0.95
C GLU A 350 -12.97 -19.20 2.19
N TRP A 351 -12.91 -20.28 2.98
CA TRP A 351 -12.29 -20.26 4.31
C TRP A 351 -10.84 -20.74 4.28
N MET A 352 -10.57 -21.78 3.50
CA MET A 352 -9.23 -22.33 3.30
C MET A 352 -8.87 -22.12 1.84
N PRO A 353 -8.06 -21.11 1.51
CA PRO A 353 -7.82 -20.74 0.12
C PRO A 353 -7.13 -21.88 -0.65
N PRO A 354 -7.37 -21.98 -1.96
CA PRO A 354 -6.63 -22.92 -2.79
C PRO A 354 -5.14 -22.57 -2.78
N LEU A 355 -4.29 -23.58 -2.90
CA LEU A 355 -2.86 -23.45 -3.19
C LEU A 355 -2.57 -23.81 -4.66
N ALA A 356 -3.41 -24.67 -5.25
CA ALA A 356 -3.43 -24.93 -6.68
C ALA A 356 -3.87 -23.66 -7.42
N GLY A 357 -3.01 -23.16 -8.30
CA GLY A 357 -3.24 -21.95 -9.07
C GLY A 357 -3.16 -20.66 -8.26
N ALA A 358 -2.87 -20.69 -6.95
CA ALA A 358 -2.79 -19.47 -6.15
C ALA A 358 -1.67 -18.56 -6.63
N THR A 359 -1.85 -17.24 -6.57
CA THR A 359 -0.80 -16.30 -6.98
C THR A 359 0.49 -16.49 -6.19
N SER A 360 0.41 -16.81 -4.89
CA SER A 360 1.58 -17.14 -4.05
C SER A 360 2.32 -18.41 -4.50
N ALA A 361 1.66 -19.28 -5.28
CA ALA A 361 2.24 -20.49 -5.86
C ALA A 361 2.73 -20.31 -7.31
N LEU A 362 2.21 -19.32 -8.04
CA LEU A 362 2.53 -19.04 -9.44
C LEU A 362 3.54 -17.88 -9.63
N ALA A 363 3.57 -16.91 -8.73
CA ALA A 363 4.51 -15.80 -8.79
C ALA A 363 5.96 -16.29 -8.66
N LYS A 364 6.90 -15.65 -9.37
CA LYS A 364 8.33 -15.96 -9.29
C LYS A 364 8.89 -15.65 -7.90
N GLU A 365 8.37 -14.60 -7.29
CA GLU A 365 8.67 -14.17 -5.94
C GLU A 365 8.08 -15.17 -4.93
N SER A 366 8.93 -15.79 -4.12
CA SER A 366 8.52 -16.74 -3.08
C SER A 366 8.25 -16.07 -1.72
N ALA A 367 8.49 -14.76 -1.60
CA ALA A 367 8.47 -14.05 -0.32
C ALA A 367 7.14 -14.19 0.43
N SER A 368 5.99 -13.97 -0.23
CA SER A 368 4.67 -14.13 0.40
C SER A 368 4.42 -15.56 0.88
N ALA A 369 4.82 -16.57 0.09
CA ALA A 369 4.63 -17.98 0.45
C ALA A 369 5.53 -18.39 1.64
N ILE A 370 6.75 -17.86 1.70
CA ILE A 370 7.65 -18.04 2.83
C ILE A 370 7.09 -17.35 4.07
N ASN A 371 6.72 -16.08 3.95
CA ASN A 371 6.30 -15.24 5.07
C ASN A 371 5.01 -15.77 5.71
N ILE A 372 4.00 -16.12 4.91
CA ILE A 372 2.75 -16.70 5.43
C ILE A 372 2.97 -18.06 6.13
N THR A 373 3.92 -18.87 5.63
CA THR A 373 4.23 -20.18 6.23
C THR A 373 5.01 -20.03 7.53
N LEU A 374 5.99 -19.12 7.56
CA LEU A 374 6.74 -18.81 8.79
C LEU A 374 5.78 -18.25 9.85
N ASN A 375 5.08 -17.18 9.51
CA ASN A 375 4.48 -16.29 10.49
C ASN A 375 2.97 -16.48 10.67
N GLY A 376 2.33 -17.30 9.83
CA GLY A 376 0.89 -17.51 9.84
C GLY A 376 0.12 -16.30 9.29
N SER A 377 -1.20 -16.42 9.23
CA SER A 377 -2.07 -15.32 8.76
C SER A 377 -2.42 -14.36 9.89
N GLN A 378 -2.45 -13.06 9.58
CA GLN A 378 -3.11 -12.07 10.43
C GLN A 378 -4.60 -12.40 10.60
N ARG A 379 -5.22 -11.81 11.61
CA ARG A 379 -6.66 -11.96 11.85
C ARG A 379 -7.43 -11.07 10.87
N VAL A 380 -8.25 -11.70 10.03
CA VAL A 380 -9.28 -11.02 9.25
C VAL A 380 -10.49 -10.77 10.15
N VAL A 381 -11.01 -9.55 10.15
CA VAL A 381 -12.21 -9.16 10.89
C VAL A 381 -13.18 -8.52 9.92
N ALA A 382 -14.23 -9.24 9.55
CA ALA A 382 -15.25 -8.78 8.62
C ALA A 382 -16.50 -8.39 9.39
N ALA A 383 -16.95 -7.14 9.24
CA ALA A 383 -18.14 -6.62 9.93
C ALA A 383 -18.09 -6.83 11.46
N GLY A 384 -16.89 -6.69 12.06
CA GLY A 384 -16.66 -6.89 13.49
C GLY A 384 -16.56 -8.34 13.95
N VAL A 385 -16.73 -9.32 13.05
CA VAL A 385 -16.62 -10.75 13.36
C VAL A 385 -15.22 -11.24 12.99
N PRO A 386 -14.41 -11.71 13.96
CA PRO A 386 -13.09 -12.27 13.67
C PRO A 386 -13.20 -13.67 13.07
N ASP A 387 -12.28 -13.99 12.17
CA ASP A 387 -12.23 -15.31 11.57
C ASP A 387 -12.05 -16.45 12.57
N ALA A 388 -12.77 -17.54 12.30
CA ALA A 388 -12.70 -18.79 13.05
C ALA A 388 -11.42 -19.56 12.76
N TYR A 389 -10.92 -19.49 11.52
CA TYR A 389 -9.74 -20.23 11.07
C TYR A 389 -8.62 -19.27 10.66
N ARG A 390 -7.39 -19.59 11.08
CA ARG A 390 -6.19 -18.87 10.68
C ARG A 390 -5.13 -19.86 10.22
N MET A 391 -4.34 -19.46 9.24
CA MET A 391 -3.16 -20.24 8.87
C MET A 391 -2.17 -20.17 10.04
N PRO A 392 -1.78 -21.31 10.63
CA PRO A 392 -0.87 -21.33 11.77
C PRO A 392 0.55 -20.94 11.34
N ALA A 393 1.33 -20.44 12.30
CA ALA A 393 2.75 -20.16 12.10
C ALA A 393 3.58 -21.46 12.24
N PHE A 394 4.41 -21.77 11.25
CA PHE A 394 5.31 -22.93 11.27
C PHE A 394 6.75 -22.58 11.60
N ARG A 395 7.06 -21.30 11.89
CA ARG A 395 8.40 -20.84 12.27
C ARG A 395 9.07 -21.76 13.29
N GLU A 396 8.45 -22.01 14.44
CA GLU A 396 9.08 -22.84 15.49
C GLU A 396 8.93 -24.36 15.25
N GLN A 397 8.15 -24.76 14.24
CA GLN A 397 7.80 -26.17 14.00
C GLN A 397 8.59 -26.81 12.85
N LEU A 398 9.05 -26.00 11.89
CA LEU A 398 9.76 -26.45 10.70
C LEU A 398 11.06 -25.66 10.52
N SER A 399 12.13 -26.38 10.20
CA SER A 399 13.42 -25.80 9.83
C SER A 399 13.37 -25.11 8.47
N ASP A 400 14.36 -24.26 8.18
CA ASP A 400 14.44 -23.56 6.89
C ASP A 400 14.44 -24.51 5.68
N PRO A 401 15.18 -25.64 5.69
CA PRO A 401 15.11 -26.63 4.61
C PRO A 401 13.74 -27.29 4.48
N GLU A 402 13.04 -27.61 5.57
CA GLU A 402 11.71 -28.22 5.52
C GLU A 402 10.67 -27.27 4.92
N ILE A 403 10.71 -25.99 5.31
CA ILE A 403 9.85 -24.95 4.72
C ILE A 403 10.16 -24.77 3.23
N ALA A 404 11.45 -24.69 2.87
CA ALA A 404 11.86 -24.58 1.47
C ALA A 404 11.36 -25.77 0.62
N GLN A 405 11.45 -26.99 1.15
CA GLN A 405 10.98 -28.20 0.45
C GLN A 405 9.46 -28.22 0.30
N VAL A 406 8.69 -27.97 1.37
CA VAL A 406 7.21 -28.01 1.28
C VAL A 406 6.67 -26.91 0.37
N LEU A 407 7.28 -25.72 0.38
CA LEU A 407 6.91 -24.64 -0.55
C LEU A 407 7.32 -24.94 -1.98
N THR A 408 8.48 -25.57 -2.20
CA THR A 408 8.90 -26.03 -3.52
C THR A 408 7.91 -27.05 -4.07
N TYR A 409 7.50 -28.03 -3.26
CA TYR A 409 6.45 -28.99 -3.61
C TYR A 409 5.15 -28.27 -3.99
N MET A 410 4.63 -27.39 -3.13
CA MET A 410 3.41 -26.62 -3.41
C MET A 410 3.50 -25.82 -4.73
N ARG A 411 4.65 -25.21 -5.01
CA ARG A 411 4.89 -24.33 -6.18
C ARG A 411 5.20 -25.08 -7.48
N SER A 412 5.40 -26.39 -7.43
CA SER A 412 5.64 -27.27 -8.58
C SER A 412 4.53 -28.29 -8.81
N THR A 413 3.51 -28.29 -7.96
CA THR A 413 2.42 -29.27 -7.96
C THR A 413 1.11 -28.63 -8.43
N TRP A 414 0.16 -29.42 -8.94
CA TRP A 414 -1.14 -28.97 -9.45
C TRP A 414 -1.08 -28.04 -10.67
N GLY A 415 -0.02 -28.15 -11.48
CA GLY A 415 0.25 -27.26 -12.60
C GLY A 415 0.88 -25.93 -12.18
N ASN A 416 1.19 -25.75 -10.89
CA ASN A 416 1.92 -24.58 -10.42
C ASN A 416 3.35 -24.57 -10.99
N ASN A 417 3.86 -23.37 -11.24
CA ASN A 417 5.15 -23.15 -11.89
C ASN A 417 5.95 -22.00 -11.28
N GLY A 418 5.70 -21.64 -10.02
CA GLY A 418 6.44 -20.56 -9.33
C GLY A 418 7.91 -20.89 -9.09
N GLY A 419 8.32 -22.15 -9.23
CA GLY A 419 9.70 -22.58 -9.06
C GLY A 419 10.10 -22.83 -7.60
N ALA A 420 11.34 -23.28 -7.43
CA ALA A 420 11.88 -23.72 -6.15
C ALA A 420 12.07 -22.57 -5.15
N VAL A 421 12.00 -22.91 -3.87
CA VAL A 421 12.28 -22.00 -2.76
C VAL A 421 13.62 -22.37 -2.14
N ASP A 422 14.50 -21.38 -1.97
CA ASP A 422 15.80 -21.55 -1.33
C ASP A 422 15.67 -21.45 0.19
N ALA A 423 16.25 -22.41 0.92
CA ALA A 423 16.35 -22.40 2.38
C ALA A 423 17.09 -21.16 2.90
N LYS A 424 18.02 -20.58 2.12
CA LYS A 424 18.67 -19.31 2.46
C LYS A 424 17.66 -18.16 2.50
N ALA A 425 16.76 -18.07 1.52
CA ALA A 425 15.71 -17.06 1.49
C ALA A 425 14.75 -17.21 2.68
N VAL A 426 14.44 -18.46 3.08
CA VAL A 426 13.66 -18.73 4.29
C VAL A 426 14.37 -18.21 5.54
N ARG A 427 15.67 -18.48 5.67
CA ARG A 427 16.48 -18.00 6.80
C ARG A 427 16.56 -16.48 6.88
N GLU A 428 16.76 -15.84 5.74
CA GLU A 428 16.80 -14.38 5.63
C GLU A 428 15.46 -13.78 6.06
N LEU A 429 14.33 -14.25 5.52
CA LEU A 429 13.00 -13.77 5.93
C LEU A 429 12.71 -14.08 7.39
N ARG A 430 13.09 -15.26 7.89
CA ARG A 430 12.96 -15.61 9.30
C ARG A 430 13.67 -14.57 10.18
N GLY A 431 14.91 -14.18 9.85
CA GLY A 431 15.66 -13.19 10.63
C GLY A 431 15.07 -11.78 10.63
N HIS A 432 14.23 -11.43 9.65
CA HIS A 432 13.73 -10.06 9.44
C HIS A 432 12.20 -9.92 9.53
N THR A 433 11.49 -11.00 9.89
CA THR A 433 10.03 -10.99 10.03
C THR A 433 9.61 -11.64 11.34
N ASP A 434 8.50 -11.15 11.88
CA ASP A 434 7.91 -11.64 13.13
C ASP A 434 6.61 -12.41 12.87
N PRO A 435 6.21 -13.32 13.79
CA PRO A 435 4.91 -13.97 13.74
C PRO A 435 3.76 -12.97 13.60
N ALA A 436 2.75 -13.31 12.80
CA ALA A 436 1.60 -12.43 12.59
C ALA A 436 0.89 -12.14 13.93
N SER A 437 0.63 -10.85 14.19
CA SER A 437 -0.03 -10.42 15.42
C SER A 437 -1.39 -11.10 15.59
N SER A 438 -1.68 -11.55 16.81
CA SER A 438 -2.98 -12.10 17.17
C SER A 438 -4.07 -11.04 17.41
N SER A 439 -3.64 -9.78 17.55
CA SER A 439 -4.46 -8.60 17.79
C SER A 439 -4.41 -7.71 16.55
N PRO A 440 -5.34 -7.87 15.60
CA PRO A 440 -5.40 -6.97 14.45
C PRO A 440 -5.73 -5.55 14.93
N ILE A 441 -5.18 -4.56 14.25
CA ILE A 441 -5.61 -3.17 14.40
C ILE A 441 -6.99 -3.06 13.74
N ILE A 442 -8.05 -3.15 14.54
CA ILE A 442 -9.43 -2.87 14.12
C ILE A 442 -9.84 -1.58 14.79
N LEU A 443 -9.84 -0.49 14.04
CA LEU A 443 -10.14 0.81 14.59
C LEU A 443 -11.58 1.15 14.30
N HIS A 444 -12.37 1.16 15.36
CA HIS A 444 -13.73 1.69 15.31
C HIS A 444 -13.64 3.20 15.13
N MET A 445 -13.80 3.63 13.89
CA MET A 445 -14.27 4.97 13.58
C MET A 445 -15.75 5.07 13.99
N ARG A 446 -16.29 6.29 14.09
CA ARG A 446 -17.59 6.54 14.73
C ARG A 446 -18.76 5.84 14.04
#